data_AF-F9DQ72-F1
#
_entry.id   AF-F9DQ72-F1
#
_cell.length_a   1.000
_cell.length_b   1.000
_cell.length_c   1.000
_cell.angle_alpha   90.00
_cell.angle_beta   90.00
_cell.angle_gamma   90.00
#
_symmetry.space_group_name_H-M   'P 1'
#
loop_
_entity.id
_entity.type
_entity.pdbx_description
1 polymer ?
#
loop_
_entity_poly.entity_id
_entity_poly.type
_entity_poly.pdbx_seq_one_letter_code
_entity_poly.pdbx_strand_id
1 'polypeptide(L)'
;MNMWKNKLETVDFIKLDIEGFELAALLGAIQTIQKFKPRLQICLYHKKEDMVVIPRFLREKLAEVNYSFFLGHHSESRLETVLYAICE
;
A
#
# COMPACT_ATOMS: atom_id res chain seq x y z
N MET A 1 23.02 -14.47 1.91
CA MET A 1 22.44 -14.10 3.23
C MET A 1 20.94 -14.41 3.19
N ASN A 2 20.53 -15.62 3.60
CA ASN A 2 19.13 -16.11 3.52
C ASN A 2 18.43 -15.89 4.87
N MET A 3 18.16 -14.64 5.24
CA MET A 3 17.71 -14.37 6.62
C MET A 3 16.23 -14.64 6.90
N TRP A 4 15.33 -14.81 5.92
CA TRP A 4 13.90 -14.95 6.23
C TRP A 4 13.15 -15.81 5.19
N LYS A 5 13.13 -17.13 5.36
CA LYS A 5 12.22 -18.05 4.63
C LYS A 5 11.06 -18.48 5.52
N ASN A 6 10.35 -17.52 6.10
CA ASN A 6 9.05 -17.82 6.69
C ASN A 6 8.02 -17.81 5.56
N LYS A 7 7.54 -19.00 5.18
CA LYS A 7 6.43 -19.12 4.22
C LYS A 7 5.14 -18.77 4.97
N LEU A 8 4.74 -17.50 4.91
CA LEU A 8 3.41 -17.10 5.36
C LEU A 8 2.35 -17.79 4.50
N GLU A 9 1.32 -18.32 5.15
CA GLU A 9 0.16 -18.95 4.49
C GLU A 9 -0.78 -17.89 3.90
N THR A 10 -0.93 -16.76 4.57
CA THR A 10 -1.72 -15.60 4.12
C THR A 10 -1.09 -14.29 4.60
N VAL A 11 -1.46 -13.20 3.92
CA VAL A 11 -1.29 -11.83 4.36
C VAL A 11 -2.60 -11.11 4.09
N ASP A 12 -3.36 -10.80 5.15
CA ASP A 12 -4.73 -10.27 5.00
C ASP A 12 -4.77 -8.73 4.99
N PHE A 13 -3.73 -8.09 5.53
CA PHE A 13 -3.68 -6.64 5.70
C PHE A 13 -2.24 -6.11 5.67
N ILE A 14 -2.03 -4.97 5.00
CA ILE A 14 -0.78 -4.22 5.02
C ILE A 14 -1.12 -2.76 5.36
N LYS A 15 -0.57 -2.28 6.48
CA LYS A 15 -0.54 -0.85 6.84
C LYS A 15 0.86 -0.31 6.59
N LEU A 16 0.97 0.83 5.90
CA LEU A 16 2.23 1.57 5.75
C LEU A 16 2.07 3.00 6.28
N ASP A 17 2.94 3.32 7.24
CA ASP A 17 3.23 4.64 7.78
C ASP A 17 4.71 4.63 8.20
N ILE A 18 5.58 4.92 7.24
CA ILE A 18 7.02 4.63 7.30
C ILE A 18 7.86 5.80 6.78
N GLU A 19 7.47 7.02 7.14
CA GLU A 19 8.27 8.25 6.98
C GLU A 19 8.76 8.48 5.53
N GLY A 20 7.88 8.24 4.55
CA GLY A 20 8.15 8.51 3.13
C GLY A 20 8.73 7.33 2.36
N PHE A 21 8.85 6.15 2.96
CA PHE A 21 9.32 4.93 2.30
C PHE A 21 8.19 4.05 1.74
N GLU A 22 6.94 4.54 1.71
CA GLU A 22 5.74 3.79 1.33
C GLU A 22 5.87 3.20 -0.08
N LEU A 23 6.28 4.01 -1.07
CA LEU A 23 6.48 3.53 -2.43
C LEU A 23 7.56 2.44 -2.52
N ALA A 24 8.67 2.58 -1.79
CA ALA A 24 9.74 1.59 -1.78
C ALA A 24 9.29 0.28 -1.14
N ALA A 25 8.53 0.34 -0.04
CA ALA A 25 7.93 -0.82 0.59
C ALA A 25 6.91 -1.51 -0.32
N LEU A 26 6.05 -0.74 -1.00
CA LEU A 26 5.09 -1.26 -1.98
C LEU A 26 5.79 -1.95 -3.17
N LEU A 27 6.89 -1.36 -3.68
CA LEU A 27 7.72 -1.97 -4.72
C LEU A 27 8.28 -3.34 -4.27
N GLY A 28 8.81 -3.41 -3.05
CA GLY A 28 9.31 -4.67 -2.48
C GLY A 28 8.21 -5.69 -2.18
N ALA A 29 7.01 -5.23 -1.84
CA ALA A 29 5.88 -6.06 -1.46
C ALA A 29 4.97 -6.47 -2.63
N ILE A 30 5.21 -6.01 -3.87
CA ILE A 30 4.23 -6.13 -4.95
C ILE A 30 3.83 -7.58 -5.24
N GLN A 31 4.78 -8.52 -5.19
CA GLN A 31 4.50 -9.94 -5.39
C GLN A 31 3.62 -10.52 -4.27
N THR A 32 3.84 -10.09 -3.03
CA THR A 32 3.01 -10.45 -1.86
C THR A 32 1.60 -9.90 -2.03
N ILE A 33 1.47 -8.63 -2.45
CA ILE A 33 0.17 -7.97 -2.65
C ILE A 33 -0.63 -8.67 -3.76
N GLN A 34 0.00 -8.95 -4.91
CA GLN A 34 -0.66 -9.65 -6.02
C GLN A 34 -1.07 -11.09 -5.63
N LYS A 35 -0.24 -11.78 -4.84
CA LYS A 35 -0.51 -13.16 -4.42
C LYS A 35 -1.65 -13.26 -3.41
N PHE A 36 -1.56 -12.50 -2.31
CA PHE A 36 -2.45 -12.65 -1.16
C PHE A 36 -3.63 -11.68 -1.18
N LYS A 37 -3.58 -10.66 -2.04
CA LYS A 37 -4.63 -9.65 -2.19
C LYS A 37 -5.04 -9.00 -0.84
N PRO A 38 -4.07 -8.60 0.02
CA PRO A 38 -4.40 -7.98 1.31
C PRO A 38 -5.19 -6.69 1.11
N ARG A 39 -5.97 -6.33 2.13
CA ARG A 39 -6.44 -4.95 2.27
C ARG A 39 -5.23 -4.03 2.54
N LEU A 40 -5.18 -2.89 1.88
CA LEU A 40 -4.08 -1.93 2.01
C LEU A 40 -4.55 -0.67 2.74
N GLN A 41 -3.72 -0.16 3.64
CA GLN A 41 -3.86 1.15 4.29
C GLN A 41 -2.52 1.90 4.19
N ILE A 42 -2.43 2.89 3.31
CA ILE A 42 -1.17 3.55 2.97
C ILE A 42 -1.29 5.03 3.26
N CYS A 43 -0.48 5.58 4.17
CA CYS A 43 -0.43 7.02 4.36
C CYS A 43 0.13 7.73 3.11
N LEU A 44 -0.37 8.92 2.81
CA LEU A 44 0.04 9.71 1.64
C LEU A 44 0.61 11.08 2.02
N TYR A 45 0.88 11.34 3.30
CA TYR A 45 1.19 12.68 3.81
C TYR A 45 2.69 12.96 4.01
N HIS A 46 3.56 11.95 3.93
CA HIS A 46 4.99 12.12 4.19
C HIS A 46 5.73 12.82 3.04
N LYS A 47 5.36 12.57 1.79
CA LYS A 47 5.87 13.30 0.63
C LYS A 47 4.73 13.86 -0.20
N LYS A 48 4.92 15.06 -0.75
CA LYS A 48 3.92 15.74 -1.59
C LYS A 48 3.55 14.90 -2.81
N GLU A 49 4.53 14.18 -3.35
CA GLU A 49 4.38 13.37 -4.56
C GLU A 49 3.61 12.07 -4.30
N ASP A 50 3.56 11.57 -3.06
CA ASP A 50 2.95 10.29 -2.71
C ASP A 50 1.45 10.27 -3.03
N MET A 51 0.77 11.41 -2.88
CA MET A 51 -0.64 11.59 -3.26
C MET A 51 -0.95 11.25 -4.72
N VAL A 52 0.05 11.29 -5.61
CA VAL A 52 -0.12 10.99 -7.05
C VAL A 52 0.62 9.70 -7.41
N VAL A 53 1.85 9.55 -6.94
CA VAL A 53 2.73 8.45 -7.36
C VAL A 53 2.22 7.11 -6.82
N ILE A 54 1.78 7.05 -5.56
CA ILE A 54 1.33 5.79 -4.94
C ILE A 54 0.03 5.28 -5.57
N PRO A 55 -1.05 6.09 -5.70
CA PRO A 55 -2.26 5.64 -6.38
C PRO A 55 -2.02 5.19 -7.81
N ARG A 56 -1.20 5.93 -8.57
CA ARG A 56 -0.84 5.57 -9.95
C ARG A 56 -0.09 4.23 -10.00
N PHE A 57 0.93 4.08 -9.15
CA PHE A 57 1.71 2.85 -9.06
C PHE A 57 0.82 1.64 -8.76
N LEU A 58 -0.05 1.73 -7.75
CA LEU A 58 -0.95 0.63 -7.39
C LEU A 58 -1.93 0.32 -8.50
N ARG A 59 -2.53 1.34 -9.14
CA ARG A 59 -3.46 1.15 -10.25
C ARG A 59 -2.80 0.43 -11.44
N GLU A 60 -1.57 0.77 -11.76
CA GLU A 60 -0.81 0.12 -12.84
C GLU A 60 -0.41 -1.32 -12.48
N LYS A 61 0.14 -1.53 -11.27
CA LYS A 61 0.68 -2.85 -10.88
C LYS A 61 -0.39 -3.86 -10.47
N LEU A 62 -1.58 -3.39 -10.10
CA LEU A 62 -2.70 -4.23 -9.70
C LEU A 62 -3.81 -4.23 -10.76
N ALA A 63 -3.55 -3.84 -12.01
CA ALA A 63 -4.57 -3.79 -13.06
C ALA A 63 -5.29 -5.14 -13.30
N GLU A 64 -4.58 -6.26 -13.11
CA GLU A 64 -5.11 -7.62 -13.25
C GLU A 64 -5.80 -8.15 -11.96
N VAL A 65 -5.81 -7.35 -10.90
CA VAL A 65 -6.37 -7.70 -9.59
C VAL A 65 -7.44 -6.67 -9.25
N ASN A 66 -8.69 -7.11 -9.05
CA ASN A 66 -9.84 -6.22 -8.92
C ASN A 66 -9.85 -5.43 -7.60
N TYR A 67 -9.00 -4.40 -7.49
CA TYR A 67 -8.90 -3.52 -6.34
C TYR A 67 -9.76 -2.27 -6.51
N SER A 68 -10.60 -2.02 -5.51
CA SER A 68 -11.33 -0.78 -5.29
C SER A 68 -10.49 0.16 -4.39
N PHE A 69 -10.35 1.42 -4.79
CA PHE A 69 -9.53 2.43 -4.10
C PHE A 69 -10.39 3.50 -3.43
N PHE A 70 -10.06 3.84 -2.19
CA PHE A 70 -10.76 4.86 -1.40
C PHE A 70 -9.76 5.79 -0.72
N LEU A 71 -10.16 7.04 -0.47
CA LEU A 71 -9.34 8.02 0.23
C LEU A 71 -10.04 8.47 1.50
N GLY A 72 -9.32 8.50 2.62
CA GLY A 72 -9.79 9.04 3.89
C GLY A 72 -8.82 10.06 4.46
N HIS A 73 -9.35 11.03 5.20
CA HIS A 73 -8.57 12.04 5.92
C HIS A 73 -9.08 12.13 7.36
N HIS A 74 -8.20 11.93 8.33
CA HIS A 74 -8.60 11.66 9.73
C HIS A 74 -8.08 12.68 10.74
N SER A 75 -7.62 13.85 10.29
CA SER A 75 -7.23 14.96 11.17
C SER A 75 -7.62 16.31 10.57
N GLU A 76 -7.38 17.40 11.29
CA GLU A 76 -7.46 18.76 10.74
C GLU A 76 -6.11 19.23 10.17
N SER A 77 -5.06 18.40 10.32
CA SER A 77 -3.71 18.73 9.91
C SER A 77 -3.42 18.24 8.49
N ARG A 78 -2.21 18.49 7.98
CA ARG A 78 -1.76 17.91 6.70
C ARG A 78 -1.45 16.41 6.79
N LEU A 79 -1.44 15.84 7.99
CA LEU A 79 -1.20 14.42 8.25
C LEU A 79 -2.50 13.61 8.14
N GLU A 80 -2.42 12.29 8.36
CA GLU A 80 -3.59 11.39 8.42
C GLU A 80 -4.42 11.30 7.13
N THR A 81 -3.85 11.66 5.98
CA THR A 81 -4.41 11.32 4.66
C THR A 81 -3.98 9.91 4.27
N VAL A 82 -4.95 9.04 4.05
CA VAL A 82 -4.74 7.60 3.89
C VAL A 82 -5.46 7.07 2.65
N LEU A 83 -4.73 6.36 1.79
CA LEU A 83 -5.27 5.56 0.70
C LEU A 83 -5.61 4.16 1.21
N TYR A 84 -6.82 3.73 0.90
CA TYR A 84 -7.28 2.36 1.11
C TYR A 84 -7.40 1.65 -0.23
N ALA A 85 -7.01 0.37 -0.27
CA ALA A 85 -7.28 -0.49 -1.42
C ALA A 85 -7.83 -1.84 -0.93
N ILE A 86 -8.96 -2.27 -1.48
CA ILE A 86 -9.63 -3.52 -1.12
C ILE A 86 -9.87 -4.33 -2.40
N CYS A 87 -9.41 -5.58 -2.42
CA CYS A 87 -9.70 -6.49 -3.52
C CYS A 87 -11.09 -7.10 -3.35
N GLU A 88 -11.89 -7.06 -4.41
CA GLU A 88 -13.17 -7.78 -4.55
C GLU A 88 -12.97 -9.15 -5.20
#